data_AF-A0A6L6UEE8-F1
#
_entry.id   AF-A0A6L6UEE8-F1
#
_cell.length_a   1.000
_cell.length_b   1.000
_cell.length_c   1.000
_cell.angle_alpha   90.00
_cell.angle_beta   90.00
_cell.angle_gamma   90.00
#
_symmetry.space_group_name_H-M   'P 1'
#
loop_
_entity.id
_entity.type
_entity.pdbx_description
1 polymer ?
#
loop_
_entity_poly.entity_id
_entity_poly.type
_entity_poly.pdbx_seq_one_letter_code
_entity_poly.pdbx_strand_id
1 'polypeptide(L)'
;MKKIFILTLLSFFGCKNEPICTVNQNNAGKQIYNLDEATCFIALKLNKKKSDLNWIRGALVAEENYMNKIGLISENPNTESKSESNAEMDINEMVKYALNEEKIDLTKEELMEIYDTEVEYLMFIGVVDE
;
A
#
# COMPACT_ATOMS: atom_id res chain seq x y z
N MET A 1 27.11 -11.78 -58.39
CA MET A 1 26.77 -12.57 -57.18
C MET A 1 27.76 -12.25 -56.07
N LYS A 2 27.28 -11.61 -54.99
CA LYS A 2 27.86 -11.64 -53.64
C LYS A 2 26.84 -10.96 -52.73
N LYS A 3 25.95 -11.75 -52.12
CA LYS A 3 25.06 -11.28 -51.06
C LYS A 3 25.78 -11.57 -49.75
N ILE A 4 26.28 -10.55 -49.08
CA ILE A 4 26.77 -10.66 -47.71
C ILE A 4 25.52 -10.61 -46.82
N PHE A 5 25.14 -11.77 -46.28
CA PHE A 5 24.13 -11.87 -45.23
C PHE A 5 24.80 -11.43 -43.92
N ILE A 6 24.53 -10.20 -43.48
CA ILE A 6 24.92 -9.75 -42.15
C ILE A 6 23.96 -10.41 -41.16
N LEU A 7 24.45 -11.43 -40.47
CA LEU A 7 23.76 -12.07 -39.35
C LEU A 7 23.98 -11.21 -38.11
N THR A 8 23.21 -10.14 -37.96
CA THR A 8 23.12 -9.41 -36.69
C THR A 8 22.38 -10.29 -35.68
N LEU A 9 23.15 -10.98 -34.82
CA LEU A 9 22.62 -11.54 -33.57
C LEU A 9 22.13 -10.37 -32.70
N LEU A 10 20.85 -10.06 -32.83
CA LEU A 10 20.10 -9.26 -31.87
C LEU A 10 19.92 -10.10 -30.61
N SER A 11 20.95 -10.17 -29.76
CA SER A 11 20.84 -10.72 -28.41
C SER A 11 20.06 -9.73 -27.53
N PHE A 12 18.76 -9.62 -27.78
CA PHE A 12 17.78 -8.94 -26.94
C PHE A 12 16.99 -9.98 -26.13
N PHE A 13 17.67 -10.74 -25.26
CA PHE A 13 17.04 -11.59 -24.26
C PHE A 13 17.97 -11.64 -23.04
N GLY A 14 17.66 -11.12 -21.86
CA GLY A 14 16.50 -10.38 -21.40
C GLY A 14 16.82 -9.83 -20.01
N CYS A 15 16.46 -8.58 -19.72
CA CYS A 15 16.33 -8.16 -18.35
C CYS A 15 15.15 -8.94 -17.77
N LYS A 16 15.40 -9.98 -16.97
CA LYS A 16 14.36 -10.47 -16.07
C LYS A 16 14.08 -9.30 -15.13
N ASN A 17 12.93 -8.64 -15.30
CA ASN A 17 12.47 -7.66 -14.34
C ASN A 17 12.26 -8.42 -13.03
N GLU A 18 13.18 -8.25 -12.09
CA GLU A 18 13.02 -8.75 -10.74
C GLU A 18 11.72 -8.15 -10.16
N PRO A 19 10.86 -8.95 -9.52
CA PRO A 19 9.64 -8.41 -8.94
C PRO A 19 9.99 -7.29 -7.94
N ILE A 20 9.23 -6.19 -7.98
CA ILE A 20 9.48 -5.02 -7.12
C ILE A 20 9.43 -5.38 -5.63
N CYS A 21 8.59 -6.36 -5.28
CA CYS A 21 8.35 -6.94 -3.96
C CYS A 21 7.50 -8.23 -4.14
N THR A 22 7.14 -8.93 -3.06
CA THR A 22 6.29 -10.14 -3.13
C THR A 22 5.23 -10.15 -2.03
N VAL A 23 4.00 -10.53 -2.38
CA VAL A 23 2.90 -10.78 -1.43
C VAL A 23 2.89 -12.26 -1.05
N ASN A 24 2.79 -12.56 0.24
CA ASN A 24 2.70 -13.92 0.74
C ASN A 24 1.25 -14.42 0.62
N GLN A 25 0.98 -15.18 -0.44
CA GLN A 25 -0.35 -15.77 -0.67
C GLN A 25 -0.86 -16.63 0.48
N ASN A 26 0.02 -17.15 1.34
CA ASN A 26 -0.41 -17.89 2.54
C ASN A 26 -1.05 -17.00 3.61
N ASN A 27 -1.03 -15.67 3.47
CA ASN A 27 -1.69 -14.75 4.39
C ASN A 27 -3.16 -14.47 4.01
N ALA A 28 -3.63 -14.98 2.87
CA ALA A 28 -5.03 -14.90 2.48
C ALA A 28 -5.94 -15.46 3.59
N GLY A 29 -6.94 -14.69 3.99
CA GLY A 29 -7.92 -15.06 5.03
C GLY A 29 -7.36 -15.21 6.45
N LYS A 30 -6.10 -14.80 6.72
CA LYS A 30 -5.50 -14.94 8.07
C LYS A 30 -5.83 -13.81 9.03
N GLN A 31 -6.41 -12.70 8.55
CA GLN A 31 -6.72 -11.51 9.33
C GLN A 31 -5.51 -10.91 10.04
N ILE A 32 -4.33 -11.06 9.45
CA ILE A 32 -3.09 -10.48 9.96
C ILE A 32 -2.70 -9.34 9.02
N TYR A 33 -2.84 -8.11 9.50
CA TYR A 33 -2.33 -6.96 8.79
C TYR A 33 -0.79 -6.93 8.89
N ASN A 34 -0.13 -6.70 7.76
CA ASN A 34 1.31 -6.55 7.66
C ASN A 34 1.60 -5.37 6.75
N LEU A 35 2.21 -4.32 7.29
CA LEU A 35 2.43 -3.07 6.57
C LEU A 35 3.32 -3.23 5.33
N ASP A 36 4.36 -4.08 5.38
CA ASP A 36 5.22 -4.34 4.23
C ASP A 36 4.48 -5.10 3.12
N GLU A 37 3.63 -6.05 3.51
CA GLU A 37 2.81 -6.81 2.57
C GLU A 37 1.70 -5.95 1.96
N ALA A 38 1.00 -5.14 2.75
CA ALA A 38 0.01 -4.17 2.29
C ALA A 38 0.63 -3.20 1.27
N THR A 39 1.78 -2.61 1.63
CA THR A 39 2.56 -1.75 0.73
C THR A 39 2.87 -2.44 -0.59
N CYS A 40 3.31 -3.70 -0.53
CA CYS A 40 3.63 -4.47 -1.72
C CYS A 40 2.40 -4.80 -2.57
N PHE A 41 1.31 -5.22 -1.93
CA PHE A 41 0.05 -5.55 -2.57
C PHE A 41 -0.48 -4.36 -3.38
N ILE A 42 -0.54 -3.19 -2.74
CA ILE A 42 -0.97 -1.93 -3.35
C ILE A 42 -0.06 -1.55 -4.53
N ALA A 43 1.26 -1.62 -4.33
CA ALA A 43 2.21 -1.30 -5.39
C ALA A 43 2.05 -2.19 -6.62
N LEU A 44 1.82 -3.49 -6.43
CA LEU A 44 1.60 -4.44 -7.53
C LEU A 44 0.26 -4.18 -8.23
N LYS A 45 -0.81 -3.92 -7.47
CA LYS A 45 -2.16 -3.63 -8.01
C LYS A 45 -2.21 -2.33 -8.82
N LEU A 46 -1.57 -1.29 -8.32
CA LEU A 46 -1.49 0.02 -8.99
C LEU A 46 -0.34 0.12 -10.00
N ASN A 47 0.35 -0.99 -10.29
CA ASN A 47 1.49 -1.06 -11.23
C ASN A 47 2.56 0.02 -10.97
N LYS A 48 2.88 0.26 -9.69
CA LYS A 48 3.85 1.25 -9.24
C LYS A 48 5.28 0.70 -9.36
N LYS A 49 6.28 1.58 -9.35
CA LYS A 49 7.71 1.20 -9.41
C LYS A 49 8.28 1.05 -8.00
N LYS A 50 9.41 0.36 -7.86
CA LYS A 50 10.08 0.12 -6.57
C LYS A 50 10.37 1.41 -5.77
N SER A 51 10.65 2.52 -6.46
CA SER A 51 10.87 3.81 -5.80
C SER A 51 9.64 4.36 -5.09
N ASP A 52 8.44 3.89 -5.44
CA ASP A 52 7.18 4.40 -4.91
C ASP A 52 6.76 3.68 -3.62
N LEU A 53 7.41 2.56 -3.28
CA LEU A 53 7.08 1.77 -2.08
C LEU A 53 7.15 2.59 -0.80
N ASN A 54 8.13 3.50 -0.69
CA ASN A 54 8.25 4.36 0.49
C ASN A 54 7.10 5.36 0.61
N TRP A 55 6.58 5.85 -0.52
CA TRP A 55 5.44 6.78 -0.53
C TRP A 55 4.14 6.07 -0.15
N ILE A 56 3.92 4.86 -0.69
CA ILE A 56 2.77 4.02 -0.31
C ILE A 56 2.83 3.70 1.17
N ARG A 57 3.99 3.22 1.67
CA ARG A 57 4.18 2.95 3.09
C ARG A 57 3.91 4.18 3.95
N GLY A 58 4.40 5.34 3.52
CA GLY A 58 4.15 6.61 4.20
C GLY A 58 2.65 6.91 4.33
N ALA A 59 1.89 6.74 3.25
CA ALA A 59 0.45 6.97 3.25
C ALA A 59 -0.30 6.09 4.25
N LEU A 60 0.04 4.80 4.31
CA LEU A 60 -0.52 3.83 5.25
C LEU A 60 -0.18 4.17 6.72
N VAL A 61 1.06 4.60 6.97
CA VAL A 61 1.48 5.06 8.32
C VAL A 61 0.76 6.34 8.73
N ALA A 62 0.54 7.28 7.81
CA ALA A 62 -0.22 8.49 8.12
C ALA A 62 -1.70 8.21 8.44
N GLU A 63 -2.29 7.21 7.77
CA GLU A 63 -3.61 6.70 8.13
C GLU A 63 -3.62 6.09 9.53
N GLU A 64 -2.66 5.21 9.85
CA GLU A 64 -2.52 4.63 11.20
C GLU A 64 -2.38 5.72 12.27
N ASN A 65 -1.54 6.72 12.02
CA ASN A 65 -1.36 7.87 12.91
C ASN A 65 -2.65 8.67 13.08
N TYR A 66 -3.41 8.89 12.00
CA TYR A 66 -4.70 9.57 12.06
C TYR A 66 -5.71 8.78 12.89
N MET A 67 -5.83 7.46 12.66
CA MET A 67 -6.70 6.57 13.43
C MET A 67 -6.34 6.58 14.92
N ASN A 68 -5.04 6.56 15.26
CA ASN A 68 -4.57 6.69 16.64
C ASN A 68 -4.96 8.06 17.22
N LYS A 69 -4.71 9.15 16.48
CA LYS A 69 -5.04 10.52 16.89
C LYS A 69 -6.52 10.72 17.22
N ILE A 70 -7.42 10.10 16.46
CA ILE A 70 -8.88 10.18 16.72
C ILE A 70 -9.38 9.10 17.70
N GLY A 71 -8.48 8.25 18.22
CA GLY A 71 -8.80 7.21 19.19
C GLY A 71 -9.59 6.04 18.61
N LEU A 72 -9.50 5.78 17.30
CA LEU A 72 -10.04 4.57 16.67
C LEU A 72 -9.20 3.33 17.01
N ILE A 73 -7.88 3.52 17.09
CA ILE A 73 -6.92 2.49 17.51
C ILE A 73 -6.08 3.04 18.66
N SER A 74 -5.48 2.16 19.46
CA SER A 74 -4.57 2.56 20.53
C SER A 74 -3.30 1.71 20.51
N GLU A 75 -2.14 2.37 20.69
CA GLU A 75 -0.85 1.69 20.81
C GLU A 75 -0.67 0.96 22.15
N ASN A 76 -1.50 1.26 23.16
CA ASN A 76 -1.39 0.69 24.50
C ASN A 76 -2.68 -0.01 24.96
N PRO A 77 -2.73 -1.35 24.93
CA PRO A 77 -3.91 -2.11 25.35
C PRO A 77 -4.19 -2.06 26.86
N ASN A 78 -3.27 -1.49 27.67
CA ASN A 78 -3.42 -1.42 29.14
C ASN A 78 -4.12 -0.15 29.64
N THR A 79 -4.55 0.75 28.75
CA THR A 79 -5.40 1.86 29.14
C THR A 79 -6.83 1.33 29.24
N GLU A 80 -7.43 1.36 30.44
CA GLU A 80 -8.85 1.07 30.65
C GLU A 80 -9.73 2.10 29.91
N SER A 81 -9.79 2.03 28.58
CA SER A 81 -10.84 2.67 27.80
C SER A 81 -11.75 1.57 27.29
N LYS A 82 -12.64 1.10 28.17
CA LYS A 82 -13.95 0.56 27.78
C LYS A 82 -14.80 1.69 27.18
N SER A 83 -14.32 2.25 26.10
CA SER A 83 -15.02 3.23 25.31
C SER A 83 -14.97 2.67 23.92
N GLU A 84 -16.06 2.04 23.50
CA GLU A 84 -16.38 1.98 22.08
C GLU A 84 -16.17 3.40 21.55
N SER A 85 -15.12 3.59 20.76
CA SER A 85 -14.82 4.88 20.19
C SER A 85 -15.98 5.21 19.26
N ASN A 86 -16.78 6.22 19.61
CA ASN A 86 -17.80 6.78 18.71
C ASN A 86 -17.15 7.61 17.59
N ALA A 87 -15.81 7.63 17.50
CA ALA A 87 -15.12 8.26 16.40
C ALA A 87 -15.41 7.45 15.13
N GLU A 88 -15.90 8.13 14.10
CA GLU A 88 -16.01 7.58 12.76
C GLU A 88 -14.85 8.13 11.93
N MET A 89 -14.30 7.30 11.04
CA MET A 89 -13.24 7.73 10.15
C MET A 89 -13.81 8.65 9.07
N ASP A 90 -13.41 9.93 9.06
CA ASP A 90 -13.68 10.85 7.95
C ASP A 90 -12.49 10.86 6.98
N ILE A 91 -12.68 10.26 5.80
CA ILE A 91 -11.65 10.16 4.77
C ILE A 91 -11.13 11.53 4.30
N ASN A 92 -11.96 12.58 4.30
CA ASN A 92 -11.50 13.91 3.91
C ASN A 92 -10.57 14.53 4.97
N GLU A 93 -10.85 14.30 6.25
CA GLU A 93 -9.98 14.74 7.33
C GLU A 93 -8.69 13.90 7.39
N MET A 94 -8.77 12.60 7.13
CA MET A 94 -7.60 11.73 7.01
C MET A 94 -6.66 12.18 5.89
N VAL A 95 -7.20 12.45 4.69
CA VAL A 95 -6.40 12.98 3.56
C VAL A 95 -5.79 14.34 3.90
N LYS A 96 -6.55 15.26 4.52
CA LYS A 96 -6.00 16.55 4.97
C LYS A 96 -4.89 16.36 5.99
N TYR A 97 -5.03 15.42 6.91
CA TYR A 97 -4.01 15.09 7.90
C TYR A 97 -2.73 14.59 7.23
N ALA A 98 -2.84 13.63 6.31
CA ALA A 98 -1.70 13.10 5.56
C ALA A 98 -0.95 14.18 4.76
N LEU A 99 -1.69 15.09 4.11
CA LEU A 99 -1.10 16.14 3.27
C LEU A 99 -0.52 17.31 4.08
N ASN A 100 -1.18 17.74 5.15
CA ASN A 100 -0.83 18.98 5.85
C ASN A 100 0.01 18.75 7.11
N GLU A 101 -0.26 17.67 7.85
CA GLU A 101 0.39 17.37 9.14
C GLU A 101 1.59 16.44 8.93
N GLU A 102 1.36 15.28 8.30
CA GLU A 102 2.40 14.29 7.99
C GLU A 102 3.23 14.68 6.75
N LYS A 103 2.74 15.63 5.95
CA LYS A 103 3.41 16.23 4.79
C LYS A 103 3.92 15.19 3.78
N ILE A 104 3.06 14.21 3.49
CA ILE A 104 3.37 13.19 2.49
C ILE A 104 3.42 13.82 1.10
N ASP A 105 4.46 13.49 0.33
CA ASP A 105 4.67 13.97 -1.05
C ASP A 105 3.84 13.15 -2.05
N LEU A 106 2.52 13.18 -1.87
CA LEU A 106 1.53 12.55 -2.74
C LEU A 106 0.40 13.54 -3.00
N THR A 107 -0.29 13.37 -4.13
CA THR A 107 -1.54 14.09 -4.38
C THR A 107 -2.72 13.49 -3.60
N LYS A 108 -3.81 14.25 -3.48
CA LYS A 108 -5.06 13.72 -2.89
C LYS A 108 -5.53 12.48 -3.66
N GLU A 109 -5.49 12.54 -4.98
CA GLU A 109 -5.91 11.45 -5.86
C GLU A 109 -5.07 10.18 -5.62
N GLU A 110 -3.74 10.31 -5.52
CA GLU A 110 -2.87 9.18 -5.22
C GLU A 110 -3.10 8.58 -3.83
N LEU A 111 -3.39 9.41 -2.82
CA LEU A 111 -3.77 8.92 -1.48
C LEU A 111 -5.06 8.11 -1.54
N MET A 112 -6.09 8.62 -2.23
CA MET A 112 -7.36 7.92 -2.38
C MET A 112 -7.18 6.58 -3.12
N GLU A 113 -6.38 6.54 -4.19
CA GLU A 113 -6.07 5.28 -4.90
C GLU A 113 -5.38 4.25 -3.99
N ILE A 114 -4.47 4.70 -3.12
CA ILE A 114 -3.79 3.84 -2.15
C ILE A 114 -4.79 3.27 -1.15
N TYR A 115 -5.62 4.12 -0.53
CA TYR A 115 -6.59 3.70 0.48
C TYR A 115 -7.69 2.80 -0.10
N ASP A 116 -8.21 3.10 -1.30
CA ASP A 116 -9.16 2.23 -1.98
C ASP A 116 -8.55 0.84 -2.28
N THR A 117 -7.26 0.81 -2.67
CA THR A 117 -6.56 -0.46 -2.91
C THR A 117 -6.21 -1.19 -1.62
N GLU A 118 -6.01 -0.47 -0.51
CA GLU A 118 -5.84 -1.10 0.81
C GLU A 118 -7.10 -1.84 1.24
N VAL A 119 -8.29 -1.34 0.94
CA VAL A 119 -9.53 -2.08 1.19
C VAL A 119 -9.51 -3.43 0.45
N GLU A 120 -8.98 -3.50 -0.77
CA GLU A 120 -8.77 -4.79 -1.46
C GLU A 120 -7.75 -5.69 -0.75
N TYR A 121 -6.72 -5.12 -0.14
CA TYR A 121 -5.78 -5.88 0.69
C TYR A 121 -6.45 -6.42 1.96
N LEU A 122 -7.29 -5.60 2.61
CA LEU A 122 -8.09 -6.01 3.77
C LEU A 122 -9.07 -7.14 3.43
N MET A 123 -9.67 -7.10 2.23
CA MET A 123 -10.45 -8.22 1.68
C MET A 123 -9.58 -9.46 1.46
N PHE A 124 -8.40 -9.31 0.85
CA PHE A 124 -7.47 -10.42 0.63
C PHE A 124 -7.07 -11.14 1.92
N ILE A 125 -6.78 -10.40 3.00
CA ILE A 125 -6.47 -11.02 4.31
C ILE A 125 -7.72 -11.45 5.09
N GLY A 126 -8.93 -11.16 4.59
CA GLY A 126 -10.20 -11.60 5.18
C GLY A 126 -10.66 -10.77 6.39
N VAL A 127 -10.25 -9.50 6.47
CA VAL A 127 -10.73 -8.53 7.48
C VAL A 127 -12.04 -7.89 7.04
N VAL A 128 -12.22 -7.66 5.73
CA VAL A 128 -13.43 -7.10 5.12
C VAL A 128 -14.02 -8.15 4.19
N ASP A 129 -15.35 -8.30 4.18
CA ASP A 129 -16.05 -9.21 3.28
C ASP A 129 -16.12 -8.64 1.84
N GLU A 130 -16.28 -9.52 0.84
CA GLU A 130 -16.45 -9.16 -0.59
C GLU A 130 -17.77 -8.42 -0.90
#